data_AF-A0A317ZIU5-F1
#
_entry.id   AF-A0A317ZIU5-F1
#
_cell.length_a   1.000
_cell.length_b   1.000
_cell.length_c   1.000
_cell.angle_alpha   90.00
_cell.angle_beta   90.00
_cell.angle_gamma   90.00
#
_symmetry.space_group_name_H-M   'P 1'
#
loop_
_entity.id
_entity.type
_entity.pdbx_description
1 polymer ?
#
loop_
_entity_poly.entity_id
_entity_poly.type
_entity_poly.pdbx_seq_one_letter_code
_entity_poly.pdbx_strand_id
1 'polypeptide(L)'
;MFITYGRSWRGSNEIRLREVAKRAGSKVRIVLPDYRDAELLKHFSVRYRKTEEEVANLIKDAVKEYSDYFDEETCDFKLRLTKHPPTNGYYRFGNRQIITLYNYNDQKGNIPVFVNKKPGRLFDFFDFEFDYLISSGSEPPTEEPTSR
;
A
#
# COMPACT_ATOMS: atom_id res chain seq x y z
N MET A 1 -2.03 -5.45 -1.33
CA MET A 1 -0.73 -4.74 -1.28
C MET A 1 -0.69 -3.94 0.00
N PHE A 2 0.41 -3.98 0.72
CA PHE A 2 0.66 -3.16 1.92
C PHE A 2 2.01 -2.47 1.78
N ILE A 3 1.98 -1.14 1.69
CA ILE A 3 3.13 -0.28 1.43
C ILE A 3 2.90 1.05 2.16
N THR A 4 3.96 1.83 2.41
CA THR A 4 3.79 3.18 2.98
C THR A 4 3.12 4.13 1.99
N TYR A 5 3.82 4.43 0.89
CA TYR A 5 3.28 5.24 -0.19
C TYR A 5 3.81 4.76 -1.55
N GLY A 6 5.01 4.18 -1.61
CA GLY A 6 5.52 3.48 -2.79
C GLY A 6 5.57 4.30 -4.08
N ARG A 7 5.77 5.63 -3.99
CA ARG A 7 5.68 6.58 -5.13
C ARG A 7 6.39 6.09 -6.39
N SER A 8 7.67 5.71 -6.29
CA SER A 8 8.43 5.21 -7.43
C SER A 8 7.86 3.90 -8.00
N TRP A 9 7.48 2.96 -7.14
CA TRP A 9 6.91 1.68 -7.58
C TRP A 9 5.56 1.87 -8.27
N ARG A 10 4.69 2.72 -7.72
CA ARG A 10 3.37 3.02 -8.28
C ARG A 10 3.51 3.70 -9.64
N GLY A 11 4.35 4.74 -9.73
CA GLY A 11 4.60 5.43 -10.99
C GLY A 11 5.17 4.51 -12.08
N SER A 12 6.16 3.67 -11.75
CA SER A 12 6.72 2.71 -12.72
C SER A 12 5.77 1.58 -13.13
N ASN A 13 4.65 1.38 -12.41
CA ASN A 13 3.68 0.32 -12.70
C ASN A 13 2.27 0.86 -13.02
N GLU A 14 2.09 2.17 -13.21
CA GLU A 14 0.77 2.79 -13.43
C GLU A 14 -0.01 2.08 -14.55
N ILE A 15 0.59 1.94 -15.73
CA ILE A 15 -0.06 1.33 -16.91
C ILE A 15 -0.56 -0.08 -16.56
N ARG A 16 0.26 -0.88 -15.88
CA ARG A 16 -0.09 -2.25 -15.46
C ARG A 16 -1.17 -2.28 -14.39
N LEU A 17 -1.17 -1.31 -13.47
CA LEU A 17 -2.23 -1.18 -12.47
C LEU A 17 -3.57 -0.90 -13.14
N ARG A 18 -3.60 0.01 -14.13
CA ARG A 18 -4.81 0.32 -14.92
C ARG A 18 -5.26 -0.87 -15.78
N GLU A 19 -4.33 -1.66 -16.31
CA GLU A 19 -4.66 -2.92 -17.01
C GLU A 19 -5.33 -3.94 -16.08
N VAL A 20 -4.87 -4.04 -14.82
CA VAL A 20 -5.51 -4.89 -13.82
C VAL A 20 -6.92 -4.41 -13.50
N ALA A 21 -7.14 -3.10 -13.37
CA ALA A 21 -8.46 -2.54 -13.11
C ALA A 21 -9.48 -2.93 -14.19
N LYS A 22 -9.06 -2.96 -15.46
CA LYS A 22 -9.90 -3.35 -16.60
C LYS A 22 -10.14 -4.86 -16.73
N ARG A 23 -9.46 -5.69 -15.93
CA ARG A 23 -9.57 -7.14 -16.03
C ARG A 23 -10.83 -7.62 -15.29
N ALA A 24 -11.75 -8.23 -16.02
CA ALA A 24 -12.97 -8.81 -15.47
C ALA A 24 -12.68 -9.76 -14.30
N GLY A 25 -13.41 -9.58 -13.20
CA GLY A 25 -13.28 -10.38 -11.98
C GLY A 25 -12.00 -10.15 -11.17
N SER A 26 -11.24 -9.09 -11.46
CA SER A 26 -10.09 -8.72 -10.64
C SER A 26 -10.53 -8.25 -9.26
N LYS A 27 -9.75 -8.64 -8.24
CA LYS A 27 -9.93 -8.23 -6.85
C LYS A 27 -8.68 -7.48 -6.39
N VAL A 28 -8.85 -6.23 -6.04
CA VAL A 28 -7.76 -5.34 -5.66
C VAL A 28 -7.95 -4.92 -4.20
N ARG A 29 -6.91 -5.12 -3.39
CA ARG A 29 -6.89 -4.77 -1.97
C ARG A 29 -5.62 -3.99 -1.68
N ILE A 30 -5.77 -2.78 -1.18
CA ILE A 30 -4.67 -1.86 -0.88
C ILE A 30 -4.80 -1.41 0.57
N VAL A 31 -3.69 -1.50 1.29
CA VAL A 31 -3.55 -0.96 2.65
C VAL A 31 -2.44 0.09 2.61
N LEU A 32 -2.74 1.27 3.12
CA LEU A 32 -1.80 2.38 3.30
C LEU A 32 -1.81 2.82 4.77
N PRO A 33 -0.75 3.47 5.28
CA PRO A 33 -0.78 4.06 6.61
C PRO A 33 -1.83 5.17 6.70
N ASP A 34 -2.42 5.35 7.87
CA ASP A 34 -3.35 6.45 8.12
C ASP A 34 -2.58 7.78 8.24
N TYR A 35 -2.75 8.66 7.26
CA TYR A 35 -2.13 9.99 7.23
C TYR A 35 -2.73 10.98 8.23
N ARG A 36 -3.72 10.56 9.03
CA ARG A 36 -4.28 11.34 10.14
C ARG A 36 -3.70 10.90 11.49
N ASP A 37 -2.90 9.83 11.51
CA ASP A 37 -2.27 9.31 12.72
C ASP A 37 -0.91 9.99 12.94
N ALA A 38 -0.85 10.90 13.91
CA ALA A 38 0.33 11.68 14.22
C ALA A 38 1.54 10.82 14.64
N GLU A 39 1.31 9.72 15.36
CA GLU A 39 2.39 8.83 15.81
C GLU A 39 3.00 8.08 14.62
N LEU A 40 2.18 7.64 13.67
CA LEU A 40 2.68 7.07 12.41
C LEU A 40 3.45 8.08 11.59
N LEU A 41 2.92 9.30 11.42
CA LEU A 41 3.59 10.34 10.64
C LEU A 41 4.95 10.69 11.26
N LYS A 42 5.02 10.81 12.59
CA LYS A 42 6.28 11.02 13.31
C LYS A 42 7.27 9.88 13.13
N HIS A 43 6.81 8.62 13.14
CA HIS A 43 7.68 7.48 12.87
C HIS A 43 8.25 7.53 11.43
N PHE A 44 7.41 7.85 10.46
CA PHE A 44 7.82 7.93 9.05
C PHE A 44 8.64 9.16 8.71
N SER A 45 8.41 10.29 9.39
CA SER A 45 9.18 11.53 9.19
C SER A 45 10.66 11.30 9.50
N VAL A 46 10.96 10.62 10.62
CA VAL A 46 12.30 10.19 10.99
C VAL A 46 12.86 9.21 9.97
N ARG A 47 12.09 8.18 9.60
CA ARG A 47 12.53 7.12 8.69
C ARG A 47 12.87 7.64 7.29
N TYR A 48 12.11 8.60 6.78
CA TYR A 48 12.25 9.12 5.42
C TYR A 48 13.00 10.45 5.36
N ARG A 49 13.40 11.03 6.50
CA ARG A 49 14.00 12.36 6.61
C ARG A 49 13.14 13.42 5.92
N LYS A 50 11.85 13.39 6.27
CA LYS A 50 10.81 14.28 5.75
C LYS A 50 10.06 14.92 6.90
N THR A 51 9.36 16.01 6.66
CA THR A 51 8.39 16.51 7.63
C THR A 51 7.18 15.58 7.70
N GLU A 52 6.45 15.62 8.82
CA GLU A 52 5.20 14.87 8.97
C GLU A 52 4.18 15.26 7.89
N GLU A 53 4.13 16.54 7.52
CA GLU A 53 3.30 17.08 6.45
C GLU A 53 3.67 16.51 5.07
N GLU A 54 4.96 16.47 4.74
CA GLU A 54 5.42 15.86 3.48
C GLU A 54 5.03 14.38 3.40
N VAL A 55 5.18 13.63 4.50
CA VAL A 55 4.77 12.22 4.55
C VAL A 55 3.27 12.08 4.38
N ALA A 56 2.48 12.90 5.08
CA ALA A 56 1.02 12.89 4.96
C ALA A 56 0.58 13.15 3.51
N ASN A 57 1.17 14.14 2.85
CA ASN A 57 0.87 14.45 1.46
C ASN A 57 1.25 13.31 0.50
N LEU A 58 2.39 12.65 0.70
CA LEU A 58 2.77 11.48 -0.10
C LEU A 58 1.80 10.30 0.04
N ILE A 59 1.24 10.10 1.24
CA ILE A 59 0.23 9.06 1.48
C ILE A 59 -1.10 9.47 0.85
N LYS A 60 -1.53 10.74 0.98
CA LYS A 60 -2.74 11.26 0.32
C LYS A 60 -2.66 11.13 -1.20
N ASP A 61 -1.52 11.47 -1.80
CA ASP A 61 -1.26 11.27 -3.23
C ASP A 61 -1.43 9.79 -3.60
N ALA A 62 -0.90 8.87 -2.78
CA ALA A 62 -1.07 7.44 -3.02
C ALA A 62 -2.53 6.97 -2.92
N VAL A 63 -3.29 7.49 -1.95
CA VAL A 63 -4.74 7.22 -1.83
C VAL A 63 -5.45 7.67 -3.10
N LYS A 64 -5.25 8.94 -3.49
CA LYS A 64 -5.87 9.52 -4.67
C LYS A 64 -5.53 8.73 -5.94
N GLU A 65 -4.25 8.51 -6.20
CA GLU A 65 -3.81 7.81 -7.41
C GLU A 65 -4.38 6.38 -7.48
N TYR A 66 -4.46 5.64 -6.37
CA TYR A 66 -5.07 4.31 -6.41
C TYR A 66 -6.58 4.35 -6.64
N SER A 67 -7.29 5.31 -6.04
CA SER A 67 -8.71 5.51 -6.32
C SER A 67 -8.94 5.96 -7.78
N ASP A 68 -8.02 6.70 -8.38
CA ASP A 68 -8.07 7.10 -9.80
C ASP A 68 -7.75 5.92 -10.76
N TYR A 69 -7.07 4.88 -10.26
CA TYR A 69 -6.71 3.70 -11.05
C TYR A 69 -7.79 2.62 -10.97
N PHE A 70 -8.45 2.50 -9.83
CA PHE A 70 -9.39 1.44 -9.49
C PHE A 70 -10.70 2.05 -8.99
N ASP A 71 -11.78 1.79 -9.71
CA ASP A 71 -13.15 2.06 -9.25
C ASP A 71 -13.89 0.73 -9.01
N GLU A 72 -14.96 0.79 -8.22
CA GLU A 72 -15.79 -0.38 -7.91
C GLU A 72 -16.64 -0.85 -9.10
N GLU A 73 -16.78 -0.03 -10.14
CA GLU A 73 -17.54 -0.38 -11.35
C GLU A 73 -16.77 -1.36 -12.24
N THR A 74 -15.44 -1.25 -12.26
CA THR A 74 -14.54 -2.03 -13.12
C THR A 74 -13.94 -3.24 -12.40
N CYS A 75 -13.71 -3.15 -11.08
CA CYS A 75 -13.14 -4.24 -10.29
C CYS A 75 -13.62 -4.26 -8.84
N ASP A 76 -13.47 -5.40 -8.17
CA ASP A 76 -13.70 -5.48 -6.72
C ASP A 76 -12.52 -4.80 -6.00
N PHE A 77 -12.62 -3.49 -5.77
CA PHE A 77 -11.59 -2.67 -5.15
C PHE A 77 -11.89 -2.38 -3.68
N LYS A 78 -10.86 -2.45 -2.81
CA LYS A 78 -10.90 -1.84 -1.48
C LYS A 78 -9.57 -1.19 -1.14
N LEU A 79 -9.64 0.03 -0.66
CA LEU A 79 -8.52 0.75 -0.04
C LEU A 79 -8.81 0.95 1.46
N ARG A 80 -7.82 0.65 2.31
CA ARG A 80 -7.92 0.80 3.76
C ARG A 80 -6.72 1.56 4.30
N LEU A 81 -6.97 2.42 5.28
CA LEU A 81 -5.97 3.11 6.07
C LEU A 81 -5.74 2.36 7.39
N THR A 82 -4.49 2.14 7.76
CA THR A 82 -4.12 1.43 8.98
C THR A 82 -3.26 2.28 9.90
N LYS A 83 -3.45 2.11 11.21
CA LYS A 83 -2.57 2.68 12.25
C LYS A 83 -1.33 1.82 12.51
N HIS A 84 -1.23 0.67 11.87
CA HIS A 84 -0.06 -0.20 11.99
C HIS A 84 1.04 0.25 11.01
N PRO A 85 2.26 0.54 11.48
CA PRO A 85 3.34 0.96 10.60
C PRO A 85 3.78 -0.23 9.72
N PRO A 86 3.74 -0.14 8.38
CA PRO A 86 4.43 -1.11 7.53
C PRO A 86 5.91 -1.23 7.88
N THR A 87 6.28 -2.38 8.43
CA THR A 87 7.66 -2.77 8.69
C THR A 87 8.35 -3.29 7.43
N ASN A 88 7.57 -3.84 6.48
CA ASN A 88 8.00 -4.43 5.21
C ASN A 88 7.02 -4.04 4.09
N GLY A 89 7.49 -4.05 2.84
CA GLY A 89 6.63 -3.96 1.67
C GLY A 89 6.05 -5.34 1.34
N TYR A 90 4.76 -5.41 1.06
CA TYR A 90 4.06 -6.67 0.79
C TYR A 90 3.14 -6.56 -0.43
N TYR A 91 3.32 -7.50 -1.36
CA TYR A 91 2.52 -7.62 -2.58
C TYR A 91 2.03 -9.05 -2.75
N ARG A 92 0.74 -9.24 -3.06
CA ARG A 92 0.14 -10.56 -3.31
C ARG A 92 -0.52 -10.56 -4.68
N PHE A 93 -0.17 -11.55 -5.50
CA PHE A 93 -0.72 -11.77 -6.84
C PHE A 93 -1.16 -13.24 -6.96
N GLY A 94 -2.46 -13.49 -6.78
CA GLY A 94 -3.00 -14.85 -6.78
C GLY A 94 -2.34 -15.72 -5.71
N ASN A 95 -1.65 -16.79 -6.15
CA ASN A 95 -0.94 -17.72 -5.27
C ASN A 95 0.52 -17.36 -5.00
N ARG A 96 0.97 -16.15 -5.39
CA ARG A 96 2.33 -15.66 -5.16
C ARG A 96 2.31 -14.43 -4.27
N GLN A 97 3.31 -14.32 -3.40
CA GLN A 97 3.58 -13.13 -2.62
C GLN A 97 5.02 -12.67 -2.79
N ILE A 98 5.23 -11.37 -2.69
CA ILE A 98 6.52 -10.69 -2.72
C ILE A 98 6.61 -9.88 -1.43
N ILE A 99 7.63 -10.15 -0.62
CA ILE A 99 7.93 -9.42 0.59
C ILE A 99 9.27 -8.74 0.39
N THR A 100 9.30 -7.43 0.60
CA THR A 100 10.51 -6.62 0.49
C THR A 100 10.87 -6.07 1.87
N LEU A 101 12.09 -6.33 2.32
CA LEU A 101 12.59 -5.71 3.54
C LEU A 101 12.99 -4.26 3.27
N TYR A 102 13.18 -3.48 4.32
CA TYR A 102 13.71 -2.13 4.19
C TYR A 102 15.10 -2.02 4.80
N ASN A 103 15.94 -1.18 4.19
CA ASN A 103 17.22 -0.80 4.77
C ASN A 103 17.00 0.20 5.90
N TYR A 104 17.79 0.06 6.96
CA TYR A 104 17.90 1.04 8.05
C TYR A 104 19.00 2.09 7.81
N ASN A 105 19.81 1.92 6.77
CA ASN A 105 20.85 2.86 6.38
C ASN A 105 20.39 3.74 5.22
N ASP A 106 21.08 4.87 5.03
CA ASP A 106 20.75 5.85 3.98
C ASP A 106 21.21 5.42 2.58
N GLN A 107 21.84 4.26 2.47
CA GLN A 107 22.37 3.81 1.20
C GLN A 107 21.27 3.15 0.38
N LYS A 108 21.11 3.64 -0.85
CA LYS A 108 20.38 2.89 -1.87
C LYS A 108 21.15 1.60 -2.13
N GLY A 109 20.56 0.47 -1.77
CA GLY A 109 21.18 -0.83 -1.89
C GLY A 109 20.15 -1.91 -2.19
N ASN A 110 20.62 -3.09 -2.59
CA ASN A 110 19.76 -4.24 -2.80
C ASN A 110 19.14 -4.66 -1.46
N ILE A 111 17.83 -4.52 -1.36
CA ILE A 111 17.06 -5.07 -0.25
C ILE A 111 16.77 -6.55 -0.53
N PRO A 112 16.82 -7.43 0.49
CA PRO A 112 16.32 -8.79 0.35
C PRO A 112 14.85 -8.79 -0.09
N VAL A 113 14.55 -9.62 -1.09
CA VAL A 113 13.20 -9.84 -1.60
C VAL A 113 12.88 -11.33 -1.51
N PHE A 114 11.80 -11.66 -0.81
CA PHE A 114 11.30 -13.03 -0.72
C PHE A 114 10.11 -13.20 -1.65
N VAL A 115 10.21 -14.15 -2.58
CA VAL A 115 9.10 -14.56 -3.44
C VAL A 115 8.64 -15.93 -2.98
N ASN A 116 7.39 -16.01 -2.51
CA ASN A 116 6.81 -17.25 -2.00
C ASN A 116 5.56 -17.63 -2.79
N LYS A 117 5.21 -18.91 -2.80
CA LYS A 117 4.02 -19.44 -3.47
C LYS A 117 3.22 -20.32 -2.51
N LYS A 118 1.90 -20.39 -2.67
CA LYS A 118 1.06 -21.38 -1.97
C LYS A 118 1.41 -22.83 -2.40
N PRO A 119 1.33 -23.80 -1.49
CA PRO A 119 1.18 -23.64 -0.03
C PRO A 119 2.51 -23.28 0.66
N GLY A 120 2.46 -22.69 1.85
CA GLY A 120 3.66 -22.49 2.67
C GLY A 120 3.46 -21.59 3.89
N ARG A 121 4.09 -21.91 5.02
CA ARG A 121 3.90 -21.18 6.29
C ARG A 121 4.16 -19.68 6.21
N LEU A 122 5.17 -19.27 5.44
CA LEU A 122 5.46 -17.85 5.24
C LEU A 122 4.37 -17.19 4.38
N PHE A 123 3.76 -17.91 3.45
CA PHE A 123 2.58 -17.43 2.75
C PHE A 123 1.44 -17.22 3.73
N ASP A 124 1.09 -18.27 4.47
CA ASP A 124 -0.08 -18.27 5.34
C ASP A 124 0.00 -17.19 6.43
N PHE A 125 1.20 -16.96 6.99
CA PHE A 125 1.43 -15.88 7.95
C PHE A 125 1.12 -14.50 7.37
N PHE A 126 1.70 -14.15 6.21
CA PHE A 126 1.46 -12.85 5.60
C PHE A 126 0.05 -12.70 5.00
N ASP A 127 -0.59 -13.80 4.59
CA ASP A 127 -2.00 -13.83 4.19
C ASP A 127 -2.89 -13.42 5.36
N PHE A 128 -2.68 -14.05 6.53
CA PHE A 128 -3.41 -13.77 7.76
C PHE A 128 -3.22 -12.32 8.24
N GLU A 129 -1.97 -11.85 8.30
CA GLU A 129 -1.66 -10.46 8.70
C GLU A 129 -2.30 -9.45 7.75
N PHE A 130 -2.25 -9.71 6.43
CA PHE A 130 -2.84 -8.82 5.45
C PHE A 130 -4.37 -8.78 5.52
N ASP A 131 -5.02 -9.93 5.73
CA ASP A 131 -6.47 -10.00 5.89
C ASP A 131 -6.92 -9.27 7.17
N TYR A 132 -6.15 -9.35 8.26
CA TYR A 132 -6.38 -8.54 9.46
C TYR A 132 -6.32 -7.04 9.14
N LEU A 133 -5.28 -6.57 8.43
CA LEU A 133 -5.14 -5.16 8.06
C LEU A 133 -6.29 -4.65 7.18
N ILE A 134 -6.78 -5.49 6.26
CA ILE A 134 -7.95 -5.15 5.42
C ILE A 134 -9.24 -5.08 6.24
N SER A 135 -9.42 -5.97 7.22
CA SER A 135 -10.65 -6.01 8.03
C SER A 135 -10.71 -4.93 9.12
N SER A 136 -9.57 -4.54 9.68
CA SER A 136 -9.48 -3.58 10.79
C SER A 136 -9.19 -2.15 10.37
N GLY A 137 -8.74 -1.93 9.12
CA GLY A 137 -8.44 -0.60 8.60
C GLY A 137 -9.69 0.24 8.36
N SER A 138 -9.54 1.56 8.50
CA SER A 138 -10.61 2.52 8.19
C SER A 138 -10.65 2.85 6.70
N GLU A 139 -11.78 3.33 6.20
CA GLU A 139 -11.87 3.89 4.86
C GLU A 139 -11.15 5.23 4.79
N PRO A 140 -10.56 5.60 3.63
CA PRO A 140 -10.14 6.97 3.41
C PRO A 140 -11.36 7.90 3.51
N PRO A 141 -11.23 9.10 4.07
CA PRO A 141 -12.31 10.08 4.04
C PRO A 141 -12.68 10.39 2.59
N THR A 142 -13.98 10.49 2.31
CA THR A 142 -14.49 10.98 1.03
C THR A 142 -14.08 12.44 0.92
N GLU A 143 -13.14 12.78 0.05
CA GLU A 143 -12.94 14.18 -0.31
C GLU A 143 -14.17 14.62 -1.10
N GLU A 144 -14.98 15.51 -0.53
CA GLU A 144 -16.00 16.22 -1.31
C GLU A 144 -15.29 16.90 -2.48
N PRO A 145 -15.81 16.80 -3.72
CA PRO A 145 -15.18 17.46 -4.85
C PRO A 145 -15.16 18.96 -4.54
N THR A 146 -13.96 19.51 -4.34
CA THR A 146 -13.77 20.96 -4.28
C THR A 146 -14.34 21.55 -5.56
N SER A 147 -15.51 22.16 -5.43
CA SER A 147 -16.15 22.99 -6.45
C SER A 147 -15.14 24.07 -6.84
N ARG A 148 -14.59 23.93 -8.06
CA ARG A 148 -13.92 25.02 -8.74
C ARG A 148 -14.93 25.85 -9.49
#